data_AF-A0A177QRD1-F1
#
_entry.id   AF-A0A177QRD1-F1
#
_cell.length_a   1.000
_cell.length_b   1.000
_cell.length_c   1.000
_cell.angle_alpha   90.00
_cell.angle_beta   90.00
_cell.angle_gamma   90.00
#
_symmetry.space_group_name_H-M   'P 1'
#
loop_
_entity.id
_entity.type
_entity.pdbx_description
1 polymer ?
#
loop_
_entity_poly.entity_id
_entity_poly.type
_entity_poly.pdbx_seq_one_letter_code
_entity_poly.pdbx_strand_id
1 'polypeptide(L)'
;MLSYILAVEPIRLRLDRTRDFVRQVEAWRVLHHAALIFYQEGSDGLPVKYRVNMPREDRVIFINHPEVILQTATQGVFIASEENFQQLPKAVLMRVKEIFRGKIGHKKVVVFYK
;
A
#
# COMPACT_ATOMS: atom_id res chain seq x y z
N MET A 1 -8.91 51.92 3.42
CA MET A 1 -8.72 51.00 2.27
C MET A 1 -9.00 49.60 2.78
N LEU A 2 -10.12 48.99 2.41
CA LEU A 2 -10.52 47.66 2.90
C LEU A 2 -10.03 46.61 1.88
N SER A 3 -9.17 45.70 2.32
CA SER A 3 -8.62 44.64 1.47
C SER A 3 -9.36 43.33 1.79
N TYR A 4 -10.19 42.86 0.87
CA TYR A 4 -10.79 41.52 0.95
C TYR A 4 -9.79 40.52 0.37
N ILE A 5 -9.20 39.68 1.22
CA ILE A 5 -8.38 38.55 0.78
C ILE A 5 -9.35 37.41 0.47
N LEU A 6 -9.61 37.18 -0.82
CA LEU A 6 -10.26 35.97 -1.31
C LEU A 6 -9.21 34.86 -1.41
N ALA A 7 -9.12 34.02 -0.37
CA ALA A 7 -8.38 32.78 -0.42
C ALA A 7 -9.17 31.76 -1.25
N VAL A 8 -8.86 31.64 -2.53
CA VAL A 8 -9.32 30.51 -3.35
C VAL A 8 -8.38 29.34 -3.06
N GLU A 9 -8.69 28.55 -2.04
CA GLU A 9 -8.05 27.25 -1.86
C GLU A 9 -8.49 26.34 -3.03
N PRO A 10 -7.56 25.67 -3.73
CA PRO A 10 -7.95 24.72 -4.76
C PRO A 10 -8.69 23.57 -4.08
N ILE A 11 -9.95 23.38 -4.45
CA ILE A 11 -10.74 22.22 -4.06
C ILE A 11 -10.11 20.98 -4.70
N ARG A 12 -9.09 20.40 -4.04
CA ARG A 12 -8.61 19.05 -4.33
C ARG A 12 -9.72 18.09 -3.89
N LEU A 13 -10.67 17.86 -4.79
CA LEU A 13 -11.63 16.76 -4.69
C LEU A 13 -10.85 15.51 -4.29
N ARG A 14 -11.19 14.93 -3.12
CA ARG A 14 -10.48 13.83 -2.43
C ARG A 14 -10.45 12.50 -3.21
N LEU A 15 -10.76 12.51 -4.50
CA LEU A 15 -10.84 11.35 -5.39
C LEU A 15 -9.48 10.72 -5.68
N ASP A 16 -8.40 11.49 -5.73
CA ASP A 16 -7.10 11.01 -6.21
C ASP A 16 -6.18 10.38 -5.15
N ARG A 17 -6.58 10.35 -3.87
CA ARG A 17 -5.70 9.84 -2.79
C ARG A 17 -5.29 8.38 -2.95
N THR A 18 -6.18 7.54 -3.48
CA THR A 18 -5.83 6.13 -3.73
C THR A 18 -4.82 6.02 -4.88
N ARG A 19 -5.04 6.77 -5.97
CA ARG A 19 -4.15 6.77 -7.13
C ARG A 19 -2.75 7.26 -6.76
N ASP A 20 -2.66 8.37 -6.04
CA ASP A 20 -1.38 8.95 -5.64
C ASP A 20 -0.64 8.04 -4.65
N PHE A 21 -1.36 7.42 -3.71
CA PHE A 21 -0.78 6.42 -2.81
C PHE A 21 -0.23 5.21 -3.57
N VAL A 22 -1.01 4.63 -4.49
CA VAL A 22 -0.56 3.49 -5.30
C VAL A 22 0.65 3.86 -6.16
N ARG A 23 0.65 5.04 -6.78
CA ARG A 23 1.81 5.51 -7.55
C ARG A 23 3.07 5.65 -6.70
N GLN A 24 2.94 6.15 -5.47
CA GLN A 24 4.08 6.25 -4.54
C GLN A 24 4.64 4.87 -4.17
N VAL A 25 3.76 3.91 -3.87
CA VAL A 25 4.16 2.54 -3.55
C VAL A 25 4.83 1.88 -4.77
N GLU A 26 4.25 2.01 -5.96
CA GLU A 26 4.77 1.42 -7.18
C GLU A 26 6.11 2.01 -7.61
N ALA A 27 6.30 3.33 -7.47
CA ALA A 27 7.59 3.97 -7.73
C ALA A 27 8.69 3.40 -6.84
N TRP A 28 8.38 3.21 -5.54
CA TRP A 28 9.31 2.59 -4.60
C TRP A 28 9.58 1.12 -4.95
N ARG A 29 8.53 0.35 -5.23
CA ARG A 29 8.62 -1.08 -5.57
C ARG A 29 9.49 -1.33 -6.80
N VAL A 30 9.27 -0.55 -7.86
CA VAL A 30 10.03 -0.67 -9.12
C VAL A 30 11.49 -0.31 -8.92
N LEU A 31 11.78 0.75 -8.16
CA LEU A 31 13.16 1.14 -7.82
C LEU A 31 13.92 0.03 -7.07
N HIS A 32 13.22 -0.71 -6.22
CA HIS A 32 13.79 -1.80 -5.43
C HIS A 32 13.64 -3.18 -6.08
N HIS A 33 13.15 -3.27 -7.33
CA HIS A 33 12.93 -4.56 -8.02
C HIS A 33 12.14 -5.58 -7.18
N ALA A 34 11.20 -5.10 -6.37
CA ALA A 34 10.52 -5.92 -5.38
C ALA A 34 9.23 -6.54 -5.95
N ALA A 35 8.95 -7.77 -5.53
CA ALA A 35 7.69 -8.44 -5.85
C ALA A 35 6.51 -7.75 -5.16
N LEU A 36 5.36 -7.67 -5.82
CA LEU A 36 4.12 -7.14 -5.24
C LEU A 36 3.31 -8.27 -4.59
N ILE A 37 3.14 -8.21 -3.27
CA ILE A 37 2.54 -9.28 -2.48
C ILE A 37 1.39 -8.73 -1.65
N PHE A 38 0.20 -9.35 -1.72
CA PHE A 38 -0.92 -9.05 -0.83
C PHE A 38 -0.96 -10.09 0.30
N TYR A 39 -0.95 -9.61 1.55
CA TYR A 39 -0.95 -10.46 2.75
C TYR A 39 -2.34 -10.49 3.40
N GLN A 40 -2.93 -11.68 3.48
CA GLN A 40 -4.26 -11.95 4.04
C GLN A 40 -5.39 -11.09 3.44
N GLU A 41 -5.17 -10.53 2.25
CA GLU A 41 -6.21 -9.88 1.48
C GLU A 41 -6.76 -10.87 0.46
N GLY A 42 -8.08 -11.08 0.48
CA GLY A 42 -8.75 -11.82 -0.58
C GLY A 42 -8.51 -11.16 -1.95
N SER A 43 -8.63 -11.93 -3.03
CA SER A 43 -8.44 -11.43 -4.41
C SER A 43 -9.32 -10.24 -4.77
N ASP A 44 -10.39 -10.02 -4.00
CA ASP A 44 -11.44 -9.06 -4.25
C ASP A 44 -11.30 -7.84 -3.33
N GLY A 45 -11.72 -6.66 -3.81
CA GLY A 45 -11.70 -5.43 -3.01
C GLY A 45 -10.36 -4.69 -3.05
N LEU A 46 -9.52 -4.83 -2.02
CA LEU A 46 -8.27 -4.05 -1.90
C LEU A 46 -7.31 -4.33 -3.06
N PRO A 47 -7.00 -5.59 -3.42
CA PRO A 47 -6.06 -5.88 -4.51
C PRO A 47 -6.58 -5.39 -5.86
N VAL A 48 -7.87 -5.54 -6.14
CA VAL A 48 -8.51 -4.97 -7.34
C VAL A 48 -8.36 -3.45 -7.37
N LYS A 49 -8.70 -2.76 -6.27
CA LYS A 49 -8.59 -1.30 -6.18
C LYS A 49 -7.14 -0.80 -6.30
N TYR A 50 -6.19 -1.58 -5.81
CA TYR A 50 -4.77 -1.28 -6.01
C TYR A 50 -4.42 -1.42 -7.50
N ARG A 51 -4.75 -2.56 -8.12
CA ARG A 51 -4.43 -2.87 -9.52
C ARG A 51 -4.99 -1.86 -10.52
N VAL A 52 -6.24 -1.41 -10.36
CA VAL A 52 -6.83 -0.39 -11.26
C VAL A 52 -6.14 0.98 -11.15
N ASN A 53 -5.35 1.21 -10.11
CA ASN A 53 -4.58 2.44 -9.89
C ASN A 53 -3.08 2.26 -10.17
N MET A 54 -2.63 1.06 -10.55
CA MET A 54 -1.23 0.81 -10.90
C MET A 54 -0.88 1.52 -12.21
N PRO A 55 0.30 2.15 -12.30
CA PRO A 55 0.75 2.79 -13.54
C PRO A 55 1.07 1.77 -14.64
N ARG A 56 1.40 0.52 -14.27
CA ARG A 56 1.69 -0.59 -15.17
C ARG A 56 1.19 -1.88 -14.54
N GLU A 57 0.58 -2.76 -15.33
CA GLU A 57 0.21 -4.09 -14.85
C GLU A 57 1.47 -4.94 -14.59
N ASP A 58 1.45 -5.65 -13.47
CA ASP A 58 2.50 -6.56 -13.04
C ASP A 58 1.89 -7.75 -12.29
N ARG A 59 2.66 -8.83 -12.13
CA ARG A 59 2.22 -10.01 -11.41
C ARG A 59 2.11 -9.70 -9.92
N VAL A 60 0.97 -10.07 -9.35
CA VAL A 60 0.71 -9.99 -7.91
C VAL A 60 0.73 -11.38 -7.31
N ILE A 61 1.20 -11.49 -6.08
CA ILE A 61 1.23 -12.74 -5.30
C ILE A 61 0.30 -12.56 -4.10
N PHE A 62 -0.45 -13.60 -3.75
CA PHE A 62 -1.30 -13.62 -2.57
C PHE A 62 -0.74 -14.63 -1.57
N ILE A 63 -0.59 -14.21 -0.32
CA ILE A 63 -0.15 -15.08 0.77
C ILE A 63 -1.08 -14.91 1.97
N ASN A 64 -1.36 -16.00 2.68
CA ASN A 64 -2.30 -15.98 3.82
C ASN A 64 -1.64 -16.35 5.15
N HIS A 65 -0.36 -16.74 5.11
CA HIS A 65 0.38 -17.26 6.26
C HIS A 65 1.60 -16.38 6.54
N PRO A 66 1.78 -15.91 7.79
CA PRO A 66 2.88 -15.02 8.14
C PRO A 66 4.25 -15.66 7.97
N GLU A 67 4.35 -16.99 8.08
CA GLU A 67 5.59 -17.75 7.85
C GLU A 67 6.12 -17.58 6.43
N VAL A 68 5.23 -17.40 5.46
CA VAL A 68 5.60 -17.20 4.05
C VAL A 68 6.35 -15.89 3.87
N ILE A 69 6.00 -14.83 4.63
CA ILE A 69 6.75 -13.56 4.65
C ILE A 69 8.21 -13.84 5.01
N LEU A 70 8.47 -14.68 6.01
CA LEU A 70 9.82 -15.03 6.45
C LEU A 70 10.57 -15.93 5.46
N GLN A 71 9.85 -16.74 4.68
CA GLN A 71 10.42 -17.64 3.68
C GLN A 71 10.65 -16.97 2.32
N THR A 72 10.05 -15.81 2.05
CA THR A 72 10.30 -15.07 0.80
C THR A 72 11.79 -14.76 0.67
N ALA A 73 12.46 -15.40 -0.29
CA ALA A 73 13.89 -15.25 -0.54
C ALA A 73 14.22 -13.96 -1.33
N THR A 74 13.27 -13.48 -2.12
CA THR A 74 13.37 -12.24 -2.89
C THR A 74 12.83 -11.06 -2.10
N GLN A 75 13.30 -9.86 -2.45
CA GLN A 75 12.77 -8.62 -1.88
C GLN A 75 11.27 -8.49 -2.18
N GLY A 76 10.48 -8.27 -1.14
CA GLY A 76 9.01 -8.27 -1.23
C GLY A 76 8.41 -6.98 -0.69
N VAL A 77 7.56 -6.34 -1.50
CA VAL A 77 6.65 -5.28 -1.02
C VAL A 77 5.32 -5.95 -0.70
N PHE A 78 4.98 -5.94 0.58
CA PHE A 78 3.78 -6.54 1.12
C PHE A 78 2.75 -5.45 1.39
N ILE A 79 1.51 -5.72 0.98
CA ILE A 79 0.36 -4.84 1.18
C ILE A 79 -0.68 -5.58 2.00
N ALA A 80 -1.07 -5.00 3.12
CA ALA A 80 -2.11 -5.53 3.99
C ALA A 80 -2.99 -4.40 4.53
N SER A 81 -4.22 -4.73 4.92
CA SER A 81 -5.00 -3.88 5.79
C SER A 81 -4.28 -3.67 7.13
N GLU A 82 -4.56 -2.55 7.78
CA GLU A 82 -3.99 -2.25 9.10
C GLU A 82 -4.34 -3.33 10.14
N GLU A 83 -5.53 -3.91 10.06
CA GLU A 83 -5.98 -5.02 10.90
C GLU A 83 -5.08 -6.26 10.73
N ASN A 84 -4.91 -6.74 9.49
CA ASN A 84 -4.07 -7.90 9.19
C ASN A 84 -2.60 -7.65 9.57
N PHE A 85 -2.09 -6.43 9.38
CA PHE A 85 -0.73 -6.08 9.78
C PHE A 85 -0.54 -6.12 11.30
N GLN A 86 -1.51 -5.62 12.07
CA GLN A 86 -1.45 -5.63 13.54
C GLN A 86 -1.51 -7.05 14.14
N GLN A 87 -2.09 -7.99 13.41
CA GLN A 87 -2.16 -9.40 13.80
C GLN A 87 -0.86 -10.18 13.47
N LEU A 88 0.13 -9.55 12.83
CA LEU A 88 1.39 -10.22 12.53
C LEU A 88 2.12 -10.65 13.82
N PRO A 89 2.67 -11.87 13.85
CA PRO A 89 3.50 -12.31 14.97
C PRO A 89 4.69 -11.36 15.17
N LYS A 90 5.08 -11.12 16.44
CA LYS A 90 6.24 -10.28 16.77
C LYS A 90 7.51 -10.70 16.03
N ALA A 91 7.71 -12.01 15.84
CA ALA A 91 8.84 -12.54 15.08
C ALA A 91 8.90 -12.04 13.63
N VAL A 92 7.74 -11.83 12.99
CA VAL A 92 7.64 -11.27 11.64
C VAL A 92 7.82 -9.76 11.67
N LEU A 93 7.18 -9.07 12.60
CA LEU A 93 7.29 -7.60 12.73
C LEU A 93 8.74 -7.15 12.93
N MET A 94 9.57 -7.92 13.64
CA MET A 94 11.00 -7.64 13.81
C MET A 94 11.85 -7.84 12.55
N ARG A 95 11.31 -8.52 11.53
CA ARG A 95 12.00 -8.89 10.28
C ARG A 95 11.52 -8.10 9.07
N VAL A 96 10.56 -7.19 9.25
CA VAL A 96 10.01 -6.35 8.19
C VAL A 96 10.15 -4.88 8.56
N LYS A 97 10.18 -4.03 7.54
CA LYS A 97 10.19 -2.58 7.70
C LYS A 97 8.91 -2.00 7.11
N GLU A 98 8.18 -1.22 7.89
CA GLU A 98 7.09 -0.41 7.36
C GLU A 98 7.65 0.70 6.47
N ILE A 99 7.05 0.89 5.29
CA ILE A 99 7.44 1.93 4.34
C ILE A 99 6.38 3.01 4.26
N PHE A 100 5.11 2.61 4.11
CA PHE A 100 4.01 3.56 3.92
C PHE A 100 2.77 3.14 4.70
N ARG A 101 1.99 4.14 5.09
CA ARG A 101 0.60 4.00 5.54
C ARG A 101 -0.30 4.87 4.69
N GLY A 102 -1.47 4.35 4.36
CA GLY A 102 -2.42 5.07 3.53
C GLY A 102 -3.82 4.51 3.61
N LYS A 103 -4.62 4.87 2.61
CA LYS A 103 -5.98 4.37 2.44
C LYS A 103 -6.24 4.04 0.98
N ILE A 104 -6.88 2.89 0.75
CA ILE A 104 -7.38 2.46 -0.55
C ILE A 104 -8.89 2.31 -0.42
N GLY A 105 -9.63 3.22 -1.04
CA GLY A 105 -11.03 3.43 -0.71
C GLY A 105 -11.20 3.77 0.79
N HIS A 106 -12.04 3.01 1.50
CA HIS A 106 -12.26 3.18 2.95
C HIS A 106 -11.29 2.36 3.82
N LYS A 107 -10.56 1.39 3.26
CA LYS A 107 -9.64 0.52 4.01
C LYS A 107 -8.34 1.27 4.31
N LYS A 108 -7.90 1.23 5.57
CA LYS A 108 -6.55 1.64 5.95
C LYS A 108 -5.56 0.53 5.58
N VAL A 109 -4.45 0.91 4.98
CA VAL A 109 -3.48 0.00 4.37
C VAL A 109 -2.09 0.32 4.90
N VAL A 110 -1.35 -0.74 5.20
CA VAL A 110 0.06 -0.69 5.57
C VAL A 110 0.85 -1.39 4.46
N VAL A 111 1.93 -0.73 4.04
CA VAL A 111 2.90 -1.27 3.09
C VAL A 111 4.20 -1.48 3.83
N PHE A 112 4.69 -2.71 3.80
CA PHE A 112 5.90 -3.12 4.49
C PHE A 112 6.78 -3.96 3.58
N TYR A 113 8.04 -4.10 3.96
CA TYR A 113 9.07 -4.68 3.12
C TYR A 113 9.99 -5.62 3.88
N LYS A 114 10.52 -6.59 3.13
CA LYS A 114 11.54 -7.53 3.57
C LYS A 114 12.56 -7.71 2.46
#